data_AF-A0A2X3C288-F1
#
_entry.id   AF-A0A2X3C288-F1
#
_cell.length_a   1.000
_cell.length_b   1.000
_cell.length_c   1.000
_cell.angle_alpha   90.00
_cell.angle_beta   90.00
_cell.angle_gamma   90.00
#
_symmetry.space_group_name_H-M   'P 1'
#
loop_
_entity.id
_entity.type
_entity.pdbx_description
1 polymer ?
#
loop_
_entity_poly.entity_id
_entity_poly.type
_entity_poly.pdbx_seq_one_letter_code
_entity_poly.pdbx_strand_id
1 'polypeptide(L)'
;MFTAGLETDINQLKKTGKASFIIAVLGVIIPLVGGFFIASIFNKGNDVNTILQNVFIGIILTATSVSITVETLKEMGKLNTRAGNATRSCDY
;
A
#
# COMPACT_ATOMS: atom_id res chain seq x y z
N MET A 1 -12.53 -6.79 -2.75
CA MET A 1 -11.24 -7.48 -3.02
C MET A 1 -11.42 -8.71 -3.90
N PHE A 2 -11.98 -9.84 -3.44
CA PHE A 2 -12.10 -11.04 -4.31
C PHE A 2 -12.94 -10.81 -5.58
N THR A 3 -14.15 -10.26 -5.45
CA THR A 3 -15.01 -9.93 -6.61
C THR A 3 -14.40 -8.86 -7.51
N ALA A 4 -13.74 -7.85 -6.92
CA ALA A 4 -13.00 -6.83 -7.67
C ALA A 4 -11.88 -7.46 -8.52
N GLY A 5 -11.14 -8.42 -7.96
CA GLY A 5 -10.12 -9.19 -8.69
C GLY A 5 -10.68 -10.09 -9.80
N LEU A 6 -11.91 -10.58 -9.67
CA LEU A 6 -12.61 -11.34 -10.73
C LEU A 6 -13.13 -10.43 -11.86
N GLU A 7 -13.40 -9.16 -11.56
CA GLU A 7 -13.80 -8.14 -12.53
C GLU A 7 -12.59 -7.46 -13.22
N THR A 8 -11.35 -7.76 -12.81
CA THR A 8 -10.13 -7.18 -13.38
C THR A 8 -9.93 -7.58 -14.85
N ASP A 9 -9.87 -6.60 -15.75
CA ASP A 9 -9.40 -6.82 -17.13
C ASP A 9 -7.87 -6.93 -17.16
N ILE A 10 -7.38 -8.15 -17.36
CA ILE A 10 -5.95 -8.49 -17.41
C ILE A 10 -5.21 -7.69 -18.50
N ASN A 11 -5.87 -7.31 -19.59
CA ASN A 11 -5.24 -6.50 -20.65
C ASN A 11 -5.01 -5.06 -20.20
N GLN A 12 -5.91 -4.49 -19.40
CA GLN A 12 -5.70 -3.18 -18.78
C GLN A 12 -4.62 -3.24 -17.70
N LEU A 13 -4.63 -4.29 -16.87
CA LEU A 13 -3.60 -4.52 -15.86
C LEU A 13 -2.21 -4.63 -16.48
N LYS A 14 -2.04 -5.25 -17.66
CA LYS A 14 -0.75 -5.27 -18.36
C LYS A 14 -0.31 -3.89 -18.87
N LYS A 15 -1.24 -3.02 -19.28
CA LYS A 15 -0.94 -1.66 -19.77
C LYS A 15 -0.54 -0.72 -18.63
N THR A 16 -1.20 -0.79 -17.48
CA THR A 16 -0.94 0.08 -16.32
C THR A 16 -0.06 -0.57 -15.25
N GLY A 17 0.20 -1.87 -15.37
CA GLY A 17 0.80 -2.70 -14.33
C GLY A 17 2.22 -2.30 -13.93
N LYS A 18 3.02 -1.73 -14.84
CA LYS A 18 4.36 -1.23 -14.46
C LYS A 18 4.26 -0.07 -13.48
N ALA A 19 3.35 0.88 -13.71
CA ALA A 19 3.16 2.02 -12.82
C ALA A 19 2.51 1.58 -11.49
N SER A 20 1.48 0.72 -11.57
CA SER A 20 0.82 0.16 -10.37
C SER A 20 1.80 -0.64 -9.50
N PHE A 21 2.66 -1.47 -10.10
CA PHE A 21 3.66 -2.25 -9.39
C PHE A 21 4.66 -1.37 -8.64
N ILE A 22 5.16 -0.31 -9.27
CA ILE A 22 6.08 0.63 -8.62
C ILE A 22 5.40 1.31 -7.41
N ILE A 23 4.14 1.73 -7.56
CA ILE A 23 3.38 2.37 -6.47
C ILE A 23 3.13 1.38 -5.33
N ALA A 24 2.76 0.13 -5.65
CA ALA A 24 2.54 -0.91 -4.65
C ALA A 24 3.84 -1.26 -3.88
N VAL A 25 4.96 -1.41 -4.58
CA VAL A 25 6.26 -1.70 -3.96
C VAL A 25 6.72 -0.54 -3.09
N LEU A 26 6.64 0.70 -3.58
CA LEU A 26 7.00 1.88 -2.79
C LEU A 26 6.07 2.06 -1.58
N GLY A 27 4.77 1.82 -1.75
CA GLY A 27 3.78 1.84 -0.68
C GLY A 27 4.01 0.80 0.40
N VAL A 28 4.82 -0.24 0.15
CA VAL A 28 5.22 -1.23 1.14
C VAL A 28 6.59 -0.89 1.74
N ILE A 29 7.59 -0.64 0.91
CA ILE A 29 8.97 -0.44 1.36
C ILE A 29 9.10 0.84 2.20
N ILE A 30 8.46 1.94 1.80
CA ILE A 30 8.57 3.22 2.50
C ILE A 30 8.04 3.13 3.94
N PRO A 31 6.79 2.71 4.20
CA PRO A 31 6.28 2.60 5.58
C PRO A 31 6.95 1.49 6.39
N LEU A 32 7.39 0.40 5.75
CA LEU A 32 8.12 -0.67 6.45
C LEU A 32 9.47 -0.16 7.00
N VAL A 33 10.29 0.45 6.13
CA VAL A 33 11.60 1.00 6.51
C VAL A 33 11.43 2.20 7.44
N GLY A 34 10.48 3.10 7.13
CA GLY A 34 10.19 4.26 7.97
C GLY A 34 9.71 3.87 9.37
N GLY A 35 8.78 2.92 9.46
CA GLY A 35 8.27 2.40 10.73
C GLY A 35 9.36 1.69 11.55
N PHE A 36 10.20 0.89 10.91
CA PHE A 36 11.36 0.27 11.57
C PHE A 36 12.34 1.32 12.10
N PHE A 37 12.66 2.36 11.31
CA PHE A 37 13.61 3.40 11.70
C PHE A 37 13.09 4.25 12.86
N ILE A 38 11.82 4.66 12.80
CA ILE A 38 11.15 5.38 13.90
C ILE A 38 11.13 4.51 15.15
N ALA A 39 10.72 3.25 15.04
CA ALA A 39 10.70 2.33 16.17
C ALA A 39 12.11 2.12 16.76
N SER A 40 13.15 2.03 15.92
CA SER A 40 14.54 1.90 16.37
C SER A 40 15.08 3.13 17.11
N ILE A 41 14.57 4.33 16.83
CA ILE A 41 14.97 5.56 17.56
C ILE A 41 14.35 5.56 18.97
N PHE A 42 13.08 5.16 19.08
CA PHE A 42 12.36 5.15 20.35
C PHE A 42 12.68 3.93 21.21
N ASN A 43 13.00 2.80 20.60
CA ASN A 43 13.24 1.53 21.25
C ASN A 43 14.75 1.20 21.23
N LYS A 44 15.50 1.75 22.19
CA LYS A 44 16.98 1.68 22.29
C LYS A 44 17.52 0.33 22.80
N GLY A 45 16.68 -0.69 22.94
CA GLY A 45 17.10 -2.03 23.31
C GLY A 45 17.76 -2.74 22.13
N ASN A 46 18.97 -3.29 22.31
CA ASN A 46 19.66 -4.08 21.28
C ASN A 46 19.29 -5.58 21.33
N ASP A 47 18.23 -5.94 22.05
CA ASP A 47 17.77 -7.32 22.16
C ASP A 47 17.00 -7.76 20.91
N VAL A 48 17.04 -9.06 20.62
CA VAL A 48 16.32 -9.69 19.51
C VAL A 48 14.82 -9.38 19.57
N ASN A 49 14.26 -9.26 20.78
CA ASN A 49 12.85 -8.89 21.00
C ASN A 49 12.54 -7.46 20.54
N THR A 50 13.46 -6.52 20.70
CA THR A 50 13.27 -5.12 20.27
C THR A 50 13.31 -5.01 18.75
N ILE A 51 14.18 -5.78 18.08
CA ILE A 51 14.23 -5.85 16.61
C ILE A 51 12.90 -6.41 16.07
N LEU A 52 12.40 -7.49 16.67
CA LEU A 52 11.09 -8.07 16.33
C LEU A 52 9.95 -7.07 16.50
N GLN A 53 9.92 -6.30 17.60
CA GLN A 53 8.93 -5.25 17.81
C GLN A 53 9.03 -4.14 16.75
N ASN A 54 10.23 -3.69 16.41
CA ASN A 54 10.44 -2.62 15.43
C ASN A 54 9.99 -3.05 14.02
N VAL A 55 10.25 -4.31 13.64
CA VAL A 55 9.76 -4.88 12.38
C VAL A 55 8.24 -5.02 12.42
N PHE A 56 7.68 -5.47 13.53
CA PHE A 56 6.22 -5.61 13.69
C PHE A 56 5.50 -4.27 13.54
N ILE A 57 6.06 -3.20 14.12
CA ILE A 57 5.55 -1.83 13.94
C ILE A 57 5.60 -1.42 12.47
N GLY A 58 6.73 -1.67 11.78
CA GLY A 58 6.85 -1.39 10.35
C GLY A 58 5.83 -2.13 9.48
N ILE A 59 5.55 -3.41 9.80
CA ILE A 59 4.53 -4.21 9.11
C ILE A 59 3.13 -3.64 9.33
N ILE A 60 2.78 -3.30 10.57
CA ILE A 60 1.48 -2.68 10.88
C ILE A 60 1.31 -1.36 10.12
N LEU A 61 2.36 -0.53 10.06
CA LEU A 61 2.32 0.75 9.35
C LEU A 61 2.12 0.59 7.84
N THR A 62 2.50 -0.57 7.30
CA THR A 62 2.38 -0.88 5.88
C THR A 62 0.96 -1.27 5.47
N ALA A 63 0.16 -1.80 6.41
CA ALA A 63 -1.21 -2.23 6.14
C ALA A 63 -2.10 -1.05 5.74
N THR A 64 -2.28 -0.85 4.43
CA THR A 64 -3.06 0.25 3.84
C THR A 64 -4.33 -0.27 3.17
N SER A 65 -5.49 0.35 3.44
CA SER A 65 -6.76 -0.03 2.82
C SER A 65 -7.03 0.75 1.54
N VAL A 66 -6.51 0.23 0.42
CA VAL A 66 -6.69 0.83 -0.92
C VAL A 66 -8.17 0.80 -1.35
N SER A 67 -8.90 -0.26 -1.01
CA SER A 67 -10.32 -0.42 -1.39
C SER A 67 -11.23 0.65 -0.81
N ILE A 68 -11.01 1.03 0.45
CA ILE A 68 -11.78 2.13 1.07
C ILE A 68 -11.50 3.42 0.29
N THR A 69 -10.23 3.69 -0.02
CA THR A 69 -9.81 4.90 -0.72
C THR A 69 -10.43 5.00 -2.13
N VAL A 70 -10.49 3.88 -2.87
CA VAL A 70 -11.11 3.83 -4.21
C VAL A 70 -12.61 4.08 -4.16
N GLU A 71 -13.31 3.49 -3.19
CA GLU A 71 -14.76 3.71 -3.04
C GLU A 71 -15.05 5.16 -2.64
N THR A 72 -14.26 5.77 -1.75
CA THR A 72 -14.42 7.20 -1.40
C THR A 72 -14.12 8.12 -2.59
N LEU A 73 -13.08 7.84 -3.39
CA LEU A 73 -12.78 8.60 -4.62
C LEU A 73 -13.90 8.53 -5.65
N LYS A 74 -14.61 7.38 -5.72
CA LYS A 74 -15.78 7.17 -6.56
C LYS A 74 -16.98 7.96 -6.05
N GLU A 75 -17.26 7.94 -4.75
CA GLU A 75 -18.30 8.77 -4.11
C GLU A 75 -18.07 10.27 -4.32
N MET A 76 -16.82 10.71 -4.30
CA MET A 76 -16.44 12.11 -4.55
C MET A 76 -16.44 12.52 -6.04
N GLY A 77 -16.73 11.58 -6.96
CA GLY A 77 -16.67 11.84 -8.41
C GLY A 77 -15.27 12.14 -8.95
N LYS A 78 -14.20 11.84 -8.18
CA LYS A 78 -12.80 12.14 -8.53
C LYS A 78 -12.02 10.93 -9.03
N LEU A 79 -12.71 9.82 -9.30
CA LEU A 79 -12.10 8.58 -9.79
C LEU A 79 -11.36 8.75 -11.12
N ASN A 80 -11.88 9.59 -12.03
CA ASN A 80 -11.31 9.81 -13.37
C ASN A 80 -10.05 10.72 -13.37
N THR A 81 -9.58 11.15 -12.19
CA THR A 81 -8.33 11.90 -12.10
C THR A 81 -7.14 10.96 -12.29
N ARG A 82 -5.97 11.51 -12.66
CA ARG A 82 -4.75 10.71 -12.86
C ARG A 82 -4.36 9.93 -11.60
N ALA A 83 -4.61 10.50 -10.42
CA ALA A 83 -4.44 9.83 -9.13
C ALA A 83 -5.49 8.73 -8.90
N GLY A 84 -6.78 9.01 -9.16
CA GLY A 84 -7.85 8.02 -9.02
C GLY A 84 -7.68 6.78 -9.93
N ASN A 85 -7.24 6.97 -11.18
CA ASN A 85 -6.92 5.86 -12.08
C ASN A 85 -5.70 5.05 -11.60
N ALA A 86 -4.69 5.70 -11.01
CA ALA A 86 -3.52 5.01 -10.46
C ALA A 86 -3.91 4.17 -9.23
N THR A 87 -4.68 4.72 -8.29
CA THR A 87 -5.15 4.00 -7.10
C THR A 87 -6.09 2.86 -7.47
N ARG A 88 -7.00 3.06 -8.43
CA ARG A 88 -7.85 1.99 -8.98
C ARG A 88 -7.02 0.83 -9.53
N SER A 89 -5.90 1.12 -10.19
CA SER A 89 -5.01 0.09 -10.75
C SER A 89 -4.26 -0.73 -9.68
N CYS A 90 -4.24 -0.29 -8.42
CA CYS A 90 -3.65 -1.02 -7.29
C CYS A 90 -4.68 -1.86 -6.53
N ASP A 91 -5.97 -1.66 -6.80
CA ASP A 91 -7.09 -2.33 -6.15
C ASP A 91 -7.64 -3.51 -6.99
N TYR A 92 -7.28 -3.54 -8.28
CA TYR A 92 -7.58 -4.57 -9.28
C TYR A 92 -6.34 -5.38 -9.65
#